data_AF-A0A947J9M3-F1
#
_entry.id   AF-A0A947J9M3-F1
#
_cell.length_a   1.000
_cell.length_b   1.000
_cell.length_c   1.000
_cell.angle_alpha   90.00
_cell.angle_beta   90.00
_cell.angle_gamma   90.00
#
_symmetry.space_group_name_H-M   'P 1'
#
loop_
_entity.id
_entity.type
_entity.pdbx_description
1 polymer ?
#
loop_
_entity_poly.entity_id
_entity_poly.type
_entity_poly.pdbx_seq_one_letter_code
_entity_poly.pdbx_strand_id
1 'polypeptide(L)'
;MHDGERSEPKRKKTIEPIRWFFDRDAEARGEPGLRHSFIMSLATTISHAGYVVDPVWVMGASGFAFRIWIEQRLQPSAMNLFDWPSILPSSVERIGFDCTHVWRDGAEDDIQKGREAHATIVESIDRGIPAVVWDPTDPPLWHLIRGYNDHTRTYDVLSCWRHATSLPYEQLGHRDVEALSVITLGTPNGRDEAEAFLDSLRVAVAHAEQREGSAGPVTDGLAAFELWARLIEPGGLPAHDLQFADYFAATYRTARCYARDYVARFAAGSRPLGEAAVAYAVVAEELRPVWETFRIEKRPLDERLEELAAAVRRAGIAERTAIAAIKRHLASISD
;
A
#
# COMPACT_ATOMS: atom_id res chain seq x y z
N MET A 1 -23.40 -16.70 46.07
CA MET A 1 -24.08 -16.41 44.79
C MET A 1 -22.97 -16.25 43.76
N HIS A 2 -22.68 -17.31 43.01
CA HIS A 2 -21.81 -17.22 41.84
C HIS A 2 -22.66 -16.64 40.71
N ASP A 3 -22.34 -15.42 40.29
CA ASP A 3 -22.79 -14.93 38.99
C ASP A 3 -22.21 -15.87 37.94
N GLY A 4 -23.09 -16.70 37.39
CA GLY A 4 -22.78 -17.49 36.21
C GLY A 4 -22.60 -16.52 35.06
N GLU A 5 -21.36 -16.24 34.68
CA GLU A 5 -21.01 -15.71 33.37
C GLU A 5 -21.72 -16.57 32.33
N ARG A 6 -22.79 -16.04 31.74
CA ARG A 6 -23.41 -16.65 30.56
C ARG A 6 -22.35 -16.63 29.47
N SER A 7 -21.73 -17.77 29.18
CA SER A 7 -20.83 -17.89 28.04
C SER A 7 -21.61 -17.52 26.78
N GLU A 8 -21.16 -16.50 26.05
CA GLU A 8 -21.73 -16.17 24.75
C GLU A 8 -21.70 -17.41 23.83
N PRO A 9 -22.73 -17.59 22.98
CA PRO A 9 -22.75 -18.72 22.04
C PRO A 9 -21.55 -18.62 21.10
N LYS A 10 -20.75 -19.67 21.03
CA LYS A 10 -19.63 -19.77 20.09
C LYS A 10 -20.16 -19.68 18.65
N ARG A 11 -19.56 -18.80 17.85
CA ARG A 11 -19.97 -18.56 16.46
C ARG A 11 -18.86 -18.97 15.49
N LYS A 12 -19.25 -19.21 14.24
CA LYS A 12 -18.34 -19.40 13.11
C LYS A 12 -18.96 -18.75 11.89
N LYS A 13 -18.18 -17.93 11.19
CA LYS A 13 -18.59 -17.33 9.91
C LYS A 13 -17.38 -17.20 9.00
N THR A 14 -17.60 -17.45 7.72
CA THR A 14 -16.62 -17.26 6.66
C THR A 14 -17.32 -16.64 5.47
N ILE A 15 -16.72 -15.60 4.89
CA ILE A 15 -17.17 -14.94 3.68
C ILE A 15 -16.56 -15.68 2.49
N GLU A 16 -17.38 -16.34 1.68
CA GLU A 16 -16.95 -16.97 0.44
C GLU A 16 -18.00 -16.83 -0.68
N PRO A 17 -17.58 -16.65 -1.94
CA PRO A 17 -16.18 -16.49 -2.39
C PRO A 17 -15.68 -15.03 -2.31
N ILE A 18 -14.40 -14.84 -1.95
CA ILE A 18 -13.69 -13.57 -2.17
C ILE A 18 -12.75 -13.75 -3.36
N ARG A 19 -12.85 -12.84 -4.33
CA ARG A 19 -11.96 -12.80 -5.50
C ARG A 19 -11.05 -11.61 -5.37
N TRP A 20 -9.73 -11.84 -5.38
CA TRP A 20 -8.74 -10.77 -5.42
C TRP A 20 -8.99 -9.85 -6.62
N PHE A 21 -8.91 -8.55 -6.38
CA PHE A 21 -9.04 -7.55 -7.42
C PHE A 21 -7.79 -7.54 -8.32
N PHE A 22 -8.00 -7.53 -9.63
CA PHE A 22 -6.94 -7.41 -10.64
C PHE A 22 -7.28 -6.30 -11.62
N ASP A 23 -6.35 -5.37 -11.78
CA ASP A 23 -6.42 -4.38 -12.85
C ASP A 23 -5.98 -5.03 -14.17
N ARG A 24 -6.96 -5.57 -14.90
CA ARG A 24 -6.73 -6.20 -16.21
C ARG A 24 -6.32 -5.20 -17.29
N ASP A 25 -6.70 -3.94 -17.14
CA ASP A 25 -6.36 -2.90 -18.11
C ASP A 25 -4.88 -2.54 -18.02
N ALA A 26 -4.33 -2.48 -16.80
CA ALA A 26 -2.89 -2.35 -16.59
C ALA A 26 -2.13 -3.54 -17.20
N GLU A 27 -2.60 -4.78 -16.97
CA GLU A 27 -1.97 -5.98 -17.57
C GLU A 27 -1.99 -5.93 -19.11
N ALA A 28 -3.11 -5.51 -19.70
CA ALA A 28 -3.25 -5.36 -21.15
C ALA A 28 -2.28 -4.31 -21.74
N ARG A 29 -1.88 -3.30 -20.95
CA ARG A 29 -0.85 -2.30 -21.32
C ARG A 29 0.59 -2.78 -21.05
N GLY A 30 0.80 -3.98 -20.50
CA GLY A 30 2.12 -4.44 -20.07
C GLY A 30 2.63 -3.75 -18.80
N GLU A 31 1.72 -3.22 -17.98
CA GLU A 31 2.00 -2.64 -16.68
C GLU A 31 1.83 -3.69 -15.57
N PRO A 32 2.46 -3.53 -14.39
CA PRO A 32 2.42 -4.59 -13.38
C PRO A 32 1.06 -4.69 -12.67
N GLY A 33 0.16 -3.70 -12.82
CA GLY A 33 -1.10 -3.62 -12.07
C GLY A 33 -0.86 -3.38 -10.57
N LEU A 34 -1.91 -3.45 -9.73
CA LEU A 34 -1.76 -3.25 -8.29
C LEU A 34 -0.78 -4.25 -7.66
N ARG A 35 0.24 -3.73 -6.96
CA ARG A 35 1.30 -4.52 -6.33
C ARG A 35 1.48 -4.22 -4.84
N HIS A 36 1.16 -3.02 -4.38
CA HIS A 36 1.20 -2.69 -2.96
C HIS A 36 0.13 -3.50 -2.20
N SER A 37 0.55 -4.35 -1.26
CA SER A 37 -0.35 -5.32 -0.60
C SER A 37 -1.52 -4.66 0.14
N PHE A 38 -1.31 -3.50 0.78
CA PHE A 38 -2.40 -2.73 1.41
C PHE A 38 -3.46 -2.32 0.39
N ILE A 39 -3.07 -1.62 -0.69
CA ILE A 39 -4.02 -1.14 -1.70
C ILE A 39 -4.70 -2.29 -2.43
N MET A 40 -3.98 -3.38 -2.72
CA MET A 40 -4.59 -4.56 -3.34
C MET A 40 -5.64 -5.20 -2.40
N SER A 41 -5.38 -5.26 -1.10
CA SER A 41 -6.33 -5.76 -0.10
C SER A 41 -7.54 -4.83 0.01
N LEU A 42 -7.31 -3.51 0.07
CA LEU A 42 -8.36 -2.51 0.12
C LEU A 42 -9.25 -2.54 -1.14
N ALA A 43 -8.67 -2.56 -2.34
CA ALA A 43 -9.39 -2.68 -3.60
C ALA A 43 -10.23 -3.97 -3.66
N THR A 44 -9.69 -5.07 -3.14
CA THR A 44 -10.43 -6.34 -3.03
C THR A 44 -11.61 -6.22 -2.08
N THR A 45 -11.42 -5.58 -0.92
CA THR A 45 -12.50 -5.33 0.04
C THR A 45 -13.59 -4.43 -0.54
N ILE A 46 -13.23 -3.34 -1.23
CA ILE A 46 -14.17 -2.42 -1.88
C ILE A 46 -14.97 -3.17 -2.96
N SER A 47 -14.30 -3.93 -3.82
CA SER A 47 -14.96 -4.74 -4.86
C SER A 47 -15.88 -5.78 -4.27
N HIS A 48 -15.46 -6.46 -3.19
CA HIS A 48 -16.27 -7.47 -2.52
C HIS A 48 -17.51 -6.88 -1.85
N ALA A 49 -17.41 -5.67 -1.29
CA ALA A 49 -18.54 -4.94 -0.74
C ALA A 49 -19.55 -4.46 -1.80
N GLY A 50 -19.31 -4.75 -3.10
CA GLY A 50 -20.23 -4.47 -4.20
C GLY A 50 -19.99 -3.13 -4.88
N TYR A 51 -18.93 -2.40 -4.52
CA TYR A 51 -18.59 -1.13 -5.14
C TYR A 51 -17.70 -1.32 -6.37
N VAL A 52 -17.85 -0.41 -7.34
CA VAL A 52 -16.96 -0.35 -8.50
C VAL A 52 -15.60 0.18 -8.04
N VAL A 53 -14.54 -0.52 -8.44
CA VAL A 53 -13.16 -0.11 -8.15
C VAL A 53 -12.56 0.53 -9.38
N ASP A 54 -12.22 1.81 -9.28
CA ASP A 54 -11.32 2.48 -10.21
C ASP A 54 -9.90 2.45 -9.63
N PRO A 55 -8.97 1.63 -10.17
CA PRO A 55 -7.63 1.49 -9.61
C PRO A 55 -6.78 2.76 -9.76
N VAL A 56 -7.02 3.58 -10.79
CA VAL A 56 -6.36 4.88 -10.96
C VAL A 56 -6.77 5.82 -9.85
N TRP A 57 -8.08 5.88 -9.55
CA TRP A 57 -8.61 6.66 -8.43
C TRP A 57 -8.09 6.15 -7.09
N VAL A 58 -8.18 4.84 -6.83
CA VAL A 58 -7.74 4.23 -5.56
C VAL A 58 -6.27 4.52 -5.28
N MET A 59 -5.39 4.36 -6.27
CA MET A 59 -3.95 4.62 -6.10
C MET A 59 -3.65 6.12 -5.96
N GLY A 60 -4.28 6.96 -6.78
CA GLY A 60 -4.06 8.41 -6.76
C GLY A 60 -4.60 9.08 -5.51
N ALA A 61 -5.90 8.91 -5.23
CA ALA A 61 -6.59 9.54 -4.11
C ALA A 61 -6.05 9.08 -2.75
N SER A 62 -5.64 7.81 -2.60
CA SER A 62 -4.95 7.33 -1.39
C SER A 62 -3.52 7.89 -1.22
N GLY A 63 -2.95 8.50 -2.25
CA GLY A 63 -1.58 8.99 -2.29
C GLY A 63 -0.52 7.92 -2.54
N PHE A 64 -0.87 6.62 -2.53
CA PHE A 64 0.11 5.53 -2.75
C PHE A 64 0.69 5.53 -4.17
N ALA A 65 0.06 6.20 -5.14
CA ALA A 65 0.66 6.47 -6.45
C ALA A 65 1.96 7.31 -6.37
N PHE A 66 2.08 8.16 -5.35
CA PHE A 66 3.18 9.12 -5.19
C PHE A 66 4.24 8.68 -4.19
N ARG A 67 3.94 7.67 -3.36
CA ARG A 67 4.85 7.25 -2.29
C ARG A 67 5.94 6.31 -2.77
N ILE A 68 7.05 6.34 -2.04
CA ILE A 68 8.24 5.51 -2.18
C ILE A 68 8.97 5.45 -0.83
N TRP A 69 9.31 4.25 -0.39
CA TRP A 69 10.10 3.98 0.81
C TRP A 69 11.19 2.95 0.51
N ILE A 70 12.42 3.26 0.87
CA ILE A 70 13.57 2.40 0.63
C ILE A 70 14.30 2.20 1.95
N GLU A 71 14.44 0.95 2.34
CA GLU A 71 15.25 0.52 3.48
C GLU A 71 16.57 -0.07 2.96
N GLN A 72 17.61 -0.05 3.79
CA GLN A 72 18.97 -0.39 3.40
C GLN A 72 19.16 -1.83 2.91
N ARG A 73 18.22 -2.75 3.14
CA ARG A 73 18.30 -4.17 2.74
C ARG A 73 17.18 -4.61 1.80
N LEU A 74 16.34 -3.69 1.33
CA LEU A 74 15.19 -3.99 0.45
C LEU A 74 14.28 -5.10 0.99
N GLN A 75 14.03 -5.12 2.30
CA GLN A 75 13.07 -6.07 2.88
C GLN A 75 11.63 -5.69 2.47
N PRO A 76 10.75 -6.65 2.08
CA PRO A 76 9.39 -6.36 1.64
C PRO A 76 8.55 -5.54 2.64
N SER A 77 8.80 -5.71 3.94
CA SER A 77 8.16 -4.96 5.02
C SER A 77 8.45 -3.45 4.95
N ALA A 78 9.57 -3.02 4.38
CA ALA A 78 9.98 -1.61 4.28
C ALA A 78 8.95 -0.72 3.57
N MET A 79 8.21 -1.26 2.61
CA MET A 79 7.15 -0.51 1.91
C MET A 79 5.93 -0.23 2.80
N ASN A 80 5.95 -0.74 4.03
CA ASN A 80 4.90 -0.57 5.03
C ASN A 80 5.42 0.16 6.27
N LEU A 81 6.64 0.69 6.25
CA LEU A 81 7.25 1.42 7.37
C LEU A 81 6.93 2.91 7.30
N PHE A 82 5.68 3.26 7.55
CA PHE A 82 5.15 4.63 7.55
C PHE A 82 4.16 4.84 8.70
N ASP A 83 3.76 6.08 8.97
CA ASP A 83 2.83 6.42 10.05
C ASP A 83 1.41 5.83 9.81
N TRP A 84 1.19 4.59 10.25
CA TRP A 84 -0.07 3.87 10.08
C TRP A 84 -1.30 4.60 10.62
N PRO A 85 -1.33 5.08 11.88
CA PRO A 85 -2.53 5.69 12.45
C PRO A 85 -2.98 6.95 11.69
N SER A 86 -2.07 7.67 11.03
CA SER A 86 -2.44 8.83 10.20
C SER A 86 -2.67 8.47 8.74
N ILE A 87 -1.76 7.71 8.12
CA ILE A 87 -1.76 7.48 6.67
C ILE A 87 -2.86 6.52 6.25
N LEU A 88 -3.12 5.44 6.99
CA LEU A 88 -4.06 4.43 6.52
C LEU A 88 -5.51 4.93 6.56
N PRO A 89 -6.04 5.48 7.67
CA PRO A 89 -7.42 5.99 7.70
C PRO A 89 -7.62 7.12 6.69
N SER A 90 -6.71 8.09 6.66
CA SER A 90 -6.79 9.21 5.72
C SER A 90 -6.70 8.79 4.25
N SER A 91 -6.05 7.66 3.96
CA SER A 91 -6.01 7.07 2.62
C SER A 91 -7.36 6.48 2.22
N VAL A 92 -8.03 5.77 3.14
CA VAL A 92 -9.38 5.21 2.87
C VAL A 92 -10.41 6.32 2.73
N GLU A 93 -10.35 7.32 3.60
CA GLU A 93 -11.24 8.49 3.56
C GLU A 93 -11.11 9.30 2.28
N ARG A 94 -9.88 9.49 1.76
CA ARG A 94 -9.67 10.20 0.48
C ARG A 94 -10.16 9.41 -0.73
N ILE A 95 -10.16 8.08 -0.67
CA ILE A 95 -10.76 7.25 -1.73
C ILE A 95 -12.29 7.41 -1.75
N GLY A 96 -12.90 7.82 -0.64
CA GLY A 96 -14.34 8.11 -0.55
C GLY A 96 -15.10 7.18 0.41
N PHE A 97 -14.42 6.52 1.35
CA PHE A 97 -15.04 5.61 2.31
C PHE A 97 -14.67 5.94 3.74
N ASP A 98 -15.61 5.77 4.66
CA ASP A 98 -15.29 5.70 6.09
C ASP A 98 -14.52 4.40 6.38
N CYS A 99 -13.79 4.39 7.50
CA CYS A 99 -13.18 3.16 8.00
C CYS A 99 -13.06 3.16 9.51
N THR A 100 -12.97 1.96 10.09
CA THR A 100 -12.49 1.79 11.46
C THR A 100 -11.07 1.25 11.39
N HIS A 101 -10.16 1.90 12.11
CA HIS A 101 -8.77 1.48 12.22
C HIS A 101 -8.42 1.21 13.68
N VAL A 102 -8.10 -0.05 13.98
CA VAL A 102 -7.55 -0.45 15.28
C VAL A 102 -6.06 -0.67 15.10
N TRP A 103 -5.27 0.05 15.89
CA TRP A 103 -3.82 0.05 15.79
C TRP A 103 -3.15 0.06 17.16
N ARG A 104 -1.95 -0.55 17.22
CA ARG A 104 -1.03 -0.56 18.37
C ARG A 104 0.40 -0.75 17.86
N ASP A 105 1.34 0.04 18.39
CA ASP A 105 2.77 -0.11 18.14
C ASP A 105 3.43 -1.05 19.17
N GLY A 106 4.45 -1.77 18.73
CA GLY A 106 5.34 -2.56 19.59
C GLY A 106 4.73 -3.80 20.22
N ALA A 107 5.34 -4.27 21.32
CA ALA A 107 5.02 -5.54 21.98
C ALA A 107 4.09 -5.41 23.20
N GLU A 108 3.71 -4.19 23.58
CA GLU A 108 2.89 -3.96 24.78
C GLU A 108 1.63 -4.81 24.74
N ASP A 109 1.44 -5.68 25.73
CA ASP A 109 0.29 -6.57 25.85
C ASP A 109 -0.97 -5.74 26.19
N ASP A 110 -1.49 -5.07 25.17
CA ASP A 110 -2.73 -4.31 25.24
C ASP A 110 -3.88 -5.26 24.88
N ILE A 111 -4.26 -6.05 25.88
CA ILE A 111 -5.41 -6.95 25.84
C ILE A 111 -6.67 -6.19 25.38
N GLN A 112 -6.80 -4.91 25.73
CA GLN A 112 -7.95 -4.11 25.33
C GLN A 112 -7.94 -3.83 23.82
N LYS A 113 -6.79 -3.49 23.24
CA LYS A 113 -6.65 -3.35 21.78
C LYS A 113 -6.84 -4.67 21.04
N GLY A 114 -6.35 -5.78 21.58
CA GLY A 114 -6.63 -7.11 21.03
C GLY A 114 -8.13 -7.44 20.98
N ARG A 115 -8.87 -7.11 22.04
CA ARG A 115 -10.33 -7.26 22.10
C ARG A 115 -11.06 -6.34 21.11
N GLU A 116 -10.62 -5.08 21.03
CA GLU A 116 -11.16 -4.09 20.08
C GLU A 116 -10.97 -4.54 18.63
N ALA A 117 -9.78 -5.02 18.28
CA ALA A 117 -9.48 -5.56 16.95
C ALA A 117 -10.33 -6.78 16.64
N HIS A 118 -10.45 -7.72 17.58
CA HIS A 118 -11.30 -8.91 17.41
C HIS A 118 -12.76 -8.51 17.18
N ALA A 119 -13.32 -7.64 18.00
CA ALA A 119 -14.69 -7.15 17.87
C ALA A 119 -14.91 -6.47 16.51
N THR A 120 -13.96 -5.62 16.10
CA THR A 120 -13.99 -4.91 14.80
C THR A 120 -13.98 -5.89 13.62
N ILE A 121 -13.14 -6.93 13.67
CA ILE A 121 -13.09 -7.98 12.65
C ILE A 121 -14.41 -8.75 12.57
N VAL A 122 -14.92 -9.19 13.73
CA VAL A 122 -16.17 -9.96 13.81
C VAL A 122 -17.34 -9.14 13.27
N GLU A 123 -17.46 -7.86 13.66
CA GLU A 123 -18.53 -6.99 13.19
C GLU A 123 -18.47 -6.80 11.66
N SER A 124 -17.28 -6.55 11.11
CA SER A 124 -17.10 -6.41 9.66
C SER A 124 -17.48 -7.69 8.92
N ILE A 125 -17.05 -8.86 9.43
CA ILE A 125 -17.38 -10.16 8.85
C ILE A 125 -18.89 -10.42 8.95
N ASP A 126 -19.52 -10.02 10.05
CA ASP A 126 -20.96 -10.14 10.23
C ASP A 126 -21.73 -9.31 9.19
N ARG A 127 -21.20 -8.16 8.77
CA ARG A 127 -21.69 -7.37 7.62
C ARG A 127 -21.33 -7.93 6.23
N GLY A 128 -20.54 -9.00 6.17
CA GLY A 128 -20.09 -9.60 4.91
C GLY A 128 -18.89 -8.90 4.26
N ILE A 129 -18.12 -8.11 5.03
CA ILE A 129 -16.97 -7.36 4.54
C ILE A 129 -15.69 -7.91 5.21
N PRO A 130 -14.67 -8.33 4.44
CA PRO A 130 -13.40 -8.79 5.01
C PRO A 130 -12.61 -7.62 5.64
N ALA A 131 -11.86 -7.91 6.70
CA ALA A 131 -10.95 -6.95 7.34
C ALA A 131 -9.57 -6.97 6.67
N VAL A 132 -8.96 -5.81 6.43
CA VAL A 132 -7.57 -5.67 5.98
C VAL A 132 -6.66 -5.67 7.19
N VAL A 133 -5.67 -6.56 7.23
CA VAL A 133 -4.87 -6.82 8.43
C VAL A 133 -3.39 -6.94 8.10
N TRP A 134 -2.55 -6.37 8.98
CA TRP A 134 -1.10 -6.47 8.91
C TRP A 134 -0.57 -7.79 9.48
N ASP A 135 0.38 -8.40 8.76
CA ASP A 135 1.18 -9.57 9.18
C ASP A 135 0.39 -10.79 9.71
N PRO A 136 -0.72 -11.25 9.09
CA PRO A 136 -1.28 -12.53 9.46
C PRO A 136 -0.55 -13.74 8.83
N THR A 137 0.41 -13.53 7.91
CA THR A 137 1.20 -14.59 7.24
C THR A 137 2.62 -14.12 6.88
N ASP A 138 3.56 -15.05 6.67
CA ASP A 138 4.94 -14.78 6.21
C ASP A 138 5.02 -14.72 4.66
N PRO A 139 5.64 -13.69 4.05
CA PRO A 139 6.28 -12.51 4.66
C PRO A 139 5.27 -11.45 5.16
N PRO A 140 5.66 -10.63 6.16
CA PRO A 140 4.77 -9.64 6.79
C PRO A 140 4.30 -8.60 5.78
N LEU A 141 3.05 -8.77 5.34
CA LEU A 141 2.35 -7.94 4.36
C LEU A 141 0.89 -7.77 4.79
N TRP A 142 0.17 -6.91 4.05
CA TRP A 142 -1.27 -6.75 4.24
C TRP A 142 -2.05 -7.87 3.56
N HIS A 143 -3.02 -8.41 4.29
CA HIS A 143 -3.85 -9.54 3.86
C HIS A 143 -5.31 -9.31 4.31
N LEU A 144 -6.18 -10.28 4.02
CA LEU A 144 -7.59 -10.24 4.41
C LEU A 144 -7.89 -11.27 5.48
N ILE A 145 -8.58 -10.86 6.54
CA ILE A 145 -9.34 -11.79 7.39
C ILE A 145 -10.78 -11.82 6.87
N ARG A 146 -11.24 -13.00 6.48
CA ARG A 146 -12.57 -13.22 5.87
C ARG A 146 -13.49 -14.09 6.70
N GLY A 147 -13.00 -14.61 7.82
CA GLY A 147 -13.80 -15.46 8.70
C GLY A 147 -13.20 -15.58 10.09
N TYR A 148 -14.02 -16.08 11.00
CA TYR A 148 -13.67 -16.33 12.40
C TYR A 148 -14.36 -17.62 12.87
N ASN A 149 -13.76 -18.29 13.85
CA ASN A 149 -14.27 -19.52 14.44
C ASN A 149 -13.97 -19.58 15.95
N ASP A 150 -14.99 -19.33 16.77
CA ASP A 150 -14.85 -19.30 18.24
C ASP A 150 -14.70 -20.70 18.85
N HIS A 151 -15.00 -21.76 18.09
CA HIS A 151 -14.74 -23.13 18.54
C HIS A 151 -13.25 -23.43 18.57
N THR A 152 -12.51 -22.96 17.57
CA THR A 152 -11.06 -23.16 17.43
C THR A 152 -10.24 -21.94 17.81
N ARG A 153 -10.89 -20.79 18.06
CA ARG A 153 -10.26 -19.49 18.30
C ARG A 153 -9.29 -19.09 17.18
N THR A 154 -9.74 -19.24 15.94
CA THR A 154 -8.93 -18.93 14.75
C THR A 154 -9.66 -18.03 13.76
N TYR A 155 -8.92 -17.16 13.11
CA TYR A 155 -9.32 -16.42 11.93
C TYR A 155 -9.08 -17.26 10.67
N ASP A 156 -9.94 -17.11 9.67
CA ASP A 156 -9.70 -17.56 8.29
C ASP A 156 -9.08 -16.40 7.50
N VAL A 157 -7.85 -16.60 7.06
CA VAL A 157 -7.00 -15.60 6.42
C VAL A 157 -6.88 -15.93 4.94
N LEU A 158 -7.12 -14.94 4.09
CA LEU A 158 -6.80 -14.99 2.68
C LEU A 158 -5.57 -14.12 2.43
N SER A 159 -4.43 -14.76 2.14
CA SER A 159 -3.19 -14.05 1.87
C SER A 159 -3.23 -13.34 0.51
N CYS A 160 -2.41 -12.30 0.38
CA CYS A 160 -2.25 -11.56 -0.88
C CYS A 160 -1.60 -12.40 -2.00
N TRP A 161 -1.02 -13.54 -1.61
CA TRP A 161 -0.54 -14.61 -2.49
C TRP A 161 -1.62 -15.65 -2.83
N ARG A 162 -2.89 -15.37 -2.49
CA ARG A 162 -4.09 -16.13 -2.88
C ARG A 162 -4.19 -17.54 -2.29
N HIS A 163 -3.52 -17.81 -1.18
CA HIS A 163 -3.73 -19.03 -0.42
C HIS A 163 -4.54 -18.72 0.85
N ALA A 164 -5.43 -19.65 1.20
CA ALA A 164 -6.14 -19.59 2.47
C ALA A 164 -5.28 -20.23 3.56
N THR A 165 -5.29 -19.64 4.76
CA THR A 165 -4.64 -20.17 5.95
C THR A 165 -5.43 -19.77 7.19
N SER A 166 -5.02 -20.26 8.36
CA SER A 166 -5.63 -19.93 9.64
C SER A 166 -4.65 -19.20 10.55
N LEU A 167 -5.15 -18.20 11.28
CA LEU A 167 -4.39 -17.46 12.29
C LEU A 167 -5.08 -17.62 13.65
N PRO A 168 -4.40 -18.15 14.69
CA PRO A 168 -4.93 -18.13 16.05
C PRO A 168 -5.22 -16.71 16.52
N TYR A 169 -6.31 -16.49 17.26
CA TYR A 169 -6.72 -15.15 17.71
C TYR A 169 -5.62 -14.42 18.48
N GLU A 170 -4.91 -15.15 19.33
CA GLU A 170 -3.80 -14.64 20.16
C GLU A 170 -2.55 -14.25 19.36
N GLN A 171 -2.41 -14.68 18.11
CA GLN A 171 -1.28 -14.30 17.26
C GLN A 171 -1.51 -12.99 16.50
N LEU A 172 -2.73 -12.45 16.50
CA LEU A 172 -3.01 -11.20 15.80
C LEU A 172 -2.21 -10.05 16.42
N GLY A 173 -1.27 -9.49 15.65
CA GLY A 173 -0.39 -8.40 16.09
C GLY A 173 0.77 -8.82 17.00
N HIS A 174 1.04 -10.12 17.12
CA HIS A 174 2.11 -10.71 17.95
C HIS A 174 2.93 -11.74 17.14
N ARG A 175 3.22 -11.44 15.87
CA ARG A 175 3.97 -12.29 14.94
C ARG A 175 5.37 -11.74 14.69
N ASP A 176 5.86 -11.83 13.45
CA ASP A 176 7.23 -11.44 13.08
C ASP A 176 7.44 -9.94 13.27
N VAL A 177 6.37 -9.16 13.06
CA VAL A 177 6.30 -7.77 13.45
C VAL A 177 5.29 -7.64 14.59
N GLU A 178 5.80 -7.30 15.79
CA GLU A 178 4.97 -6.97 16.95
C GLU A 178 4.32 -5.60 16.72
N ALA A 179 3.26 -5.58 15.92
CA ALA A 179 2.41 -4.42 15.66
C ALA A 179 1.02 -4.90 15.24
N LEU A 180 -0.02 -4.28 15.80
CA LEU A 180 -1.40 -4.57 15.44
C LEU A 180 -1.91 -3.49 14.49
N SER A 181 -2.48 -3.90 13.36
CA SER A 181 -3.19 -2.99 12.47
C SER A 181 -4.32 -3.71 11.76
N VAL A 182 -5.55 -3.26 12.01
CA VAL A 182 -6.79 -3.80 11.45
C VAL A 182 -7.62 -2.66 10.89
N ILE A 183 -7.98 -2.74 9.62
CA ILE A 183 -8.84 -1.77 8.94
C ILE A 183 -10.07 -2.48 8.41
N THR A 184 -11.24 -1.93 8.73
CA THR A 184 -12.51 -2.40 8.17
C THR A 184 -13.18 -1.28 7.39
N LEU A 185 -13.70 -1.62 6.22
CA LEU A 185 -14.35 -0.67 5.33
C LEU A 185 -15.74 -0.30 5.89
N GLY A 186 -16.01 0.99 5.93
CA GLY A 186 -17.31 1.56 6.25
C GLY A 186 -18.14 1.85 5.00
N THR A 187 -19.01 2.85 5.11
CA THR A 187 -19.86 3.33 4.00
C THR A 187 -19.14 4.39 3.16
N PRO A 188 -19.62 4.66 1.93
CA PRO A 188 -19.19 5.83 1.19
C PRO A 188 -19.42 7.11 2.01
N ASN A 189 -18.42 7.98 2.07
CA ASN A 189 -18.44 9.18 2.92
C ASN A 189 -18.87 10.46 2.20
N GLY A 190 -19.10 10.39 0.88
CA GLY A 190 -19.56 11.53 0.08
C GLY A 190 -18.53 12.64 -0.13
N ARG A 191 -17.23 12.37 0.08
CA ARG A 191 -16.16 13.33 -0.15
C ARG A 191 -16.14 13.82 -1.62
N ASP A 192 -15.90 15.11 -1.81
CA ASP A 192 -15.75 15.72 -3.13
C ASP A 192 -14.47 15.20 -3.81
N GLU A 193 -14.60 14.74 -5.06
CA GLU A 193 -13.48 14.27 -5.86
C GLU A 193 -12.42 15.36 -6.11
N ALA A 194 -12.83 16.61 -6.32
CA ALA A 194 -11.91 17.72 -6.53
C ALA A 194 -11.09 18.02 -5.26
N GLU A 195 -11.73 18.00 -4.09
CA GLU A 195 -11.04 18.17 -2.82
C GLU A 195 -10.09 17.00 -2.53
N ALA A 196 -10.54 15.75 -2.73
CA ALA A 196 -9.72 14.56 -2.58
C ALA A 196 -8.51 14.57 -3.52
N PHE A 197 -8.69 15.04 -4.76
CA PHE A 197 -7.61 15.24 -5.71
C PHE A 197 -6.58 16.25 -5.21
N LEU A 198 -7.00 17.44 -4.79
CA LEU A 198 -6.08 18.46 -4.26
C LEU A 198 -5.34 17.98 -3.01
N ASP A 199 -6.01 17.27 -2.11
CA ASP A 199 -5.39 16.69 -0.92
C ASP A 199 -4.35 15.63 -1.29
N SER A 200 -4.63 14.80 -2.29
CA SER A 200 -3.65 13.81 -2.77
C SER A 200 -2.41 14.47 -3.39
N LEU A 201 -2.55 15.63 -4.04
CA LEU A 201 -1.41 16.39 -4.55
C LEU A 201 -0.59 17.00 -3.41
N ARG A 202 -1.24 17.49 -2.34
CA ARG A 202 -0.55 17.96 -1.13
C ARG A 202 0.22 16.83 -0.46
N VAL A 203 -0.35 15.63 -0.42
CA VAL A 203 0.31 14.39 0.02
C VAL A 203 1.53 14.09 -0.85
N ALA A 204 1.41 14.16 -2.18
CA ALA A 204 2.54 13.92 -3.10
C ALA A 204 3.73 14.86 -2.79
N VAL A 205 3.46 16.15 -2.60
CA VAL A 205 4.48 17.14 -2.24
C VAL A 205 5.04 16.87 -0.85
N ALA A 206 4.19 16.58 0.13
CA ALA A 206 4.62 16.28 1.50
C ALA A 206 5.54 15.06 1.55
N HIS A 207 5.16 13.96 0.89
CA HIS A 207 5.99 12.76 0.80
C HIS A 207 7.33 13.03 0.10
N ALA A 208 7.30 13.73 -1.04
CA ALA A 208 8.51 14.07 -1.78
C ALA A 208 9.52 14.90 -0.96
N GLU A 209 9.01 15.73 -0.04
CA GLU A 209 9.76 16.58 0.89
C GLU A 209 9.98 15.92 2.27
N GLN A 210 9.64 14.65 2.43
CA GLN A 210 9.85 13.86 3.66
C GLN A 210 9.10 14.43 4.88
N ARG A 211 7.90 14.98 4.65
CA ARG A 211 7.05 15.62 5.68
C ARG A 211 5.94 14.72 6.24
N GLU A 212 5.83 13.47 5.79
CA GLU A 212 4.81 12.52 6.29
C GLU A 212 5.24 11.78 7.56
N GLY A 213 6.54 11.82 7.90
CA GLY A 213 7.11 11.04 9.00
C GLY A 213 7.35 9.59 8.60
N SER A 214 8.59 9.13 8.72
CA SER A 214 8.95 7.73 8.53
C SER A 214 8.94 6.99 9.86
N ALA A 215 8.32 5.81 9.90
CA ALA A 215 8.44 4.90 11.03
C ALA A 215 9.65 3.99 10.80
N GLY A 216 10.75 4.19 11.54
CA GLY A 216 11.94 3.32 11.45
C GLY A 216 13.00 3.74 10.40
N PRO A 217 13.97 2.85 10.07
CA PRO A 217 15.17 3.19 9.31
C PRO A 217 14.95 3.20 7.78
N VAL A 218 13.90 3.87 7.32
CA VAL A 218 13.59 4.01 5.89
C VAL A 218 13.90 5.41 5.37
N THR A 219 14.29 5.49 4.09
CA THR A 219 14.37 6.74 3.34
C THR A 219 13.17 6.84 2.43
N ASP A 220 12.43 7.94 2.53
CA ASP A 220 11.26 8.24 1.73
C ASP A 220 11.49 9.41 0.75
N GLY A 221 10.44 9.79 0.03
CA GLY A 221 10.45 10.92 -0.89
C GLY A 221 11.49 10.86 -2.01
N LEU A 222 11.97 12.03 -2.44
CA LEU A 222 12.94 12.15 -3.53
C LEU A 222 14.30 11.54 -3.18
N ALA A 223 14.67 11.49 -1.89
CA ALA A 223 15.93 10.92 -1.43
C ALA A 223 15.97 9.39 -1.61
N ALA A 224 14.81 8.73 -1.59
CA ALA A 224 14.69 7.28 -1.73
C ALA A 224 15.22 6.76 -3.07
N PHE A 225 15.09 7.52 -4.16
CA PHE A 225 15.61 7.13 -5.48
C PHE A 225 17.13 6.98 -5.49
N GLU A 226 17.85 7.91 -4.85
CA GLU A 226 19.31 7.83 -4.78
C GLU A 226 19.77 6.69 -3.87
N LEU A 227 19.09 6.47 -2.74
CA LEU A 227 19.37 5.30 -1.92
C LEU A 227 19.16 4.01 -2.71
N TRP A 228 18.01 3.87 -3.39
CA TRP A 228 17.69 2.68 -4.16
C TRP A 228 18.71 2.42 -5.26
N ALA A 229 19.11 3.46 -6.00
CA ALA A 229 20.14 3.34 -7.03
C ALA A 229 21.44 2.79 -6.45
N ARG A 230 21.95 3.36 -5.35
CA ARG A 230 23.18 2.87 -4.68
C ARG A 230 23.08 1.43 -4.20
N LEU A 231 21.89 1.02 -3.71
CA LEU A 231 21.69 -0.36 -3.22
C LEU A 231 21.74 -1.39 -4.34
N ILE A 232 21.38 -1.03 -5.57
CA ILE A 232 21.40 -1.97 -6.71
C ILE A 232 22.64 -1.85 -7.60
N GLU A 233 23.54 -0.89 -7.36
CA GLU A 233 24.83 -0.79 -8.06
C GLU A 233 25.75 -1.98 -7.76
N PRO A 234 26.76 -2.24 -8.62
CA PRO A 234 27.81 -3.20 -8.29
C PRO A 234 28.46 -2.88 -6.95
N GLY A 235 28.53 -3.88 -6.07
CA GLY A 235 29.05 -3.72 -4.71
C GLY A 235 28.10 -3.01 -3.72
N GLY A 236 26.87 -2.70 -4.12
CA GLY A 236 25.80 -2.21 -3.25
C GLY A 236 25.29 -3.31 -2.31
N LEU A 237 24.15 -3.92 -2.64
CA LEU A 237 23.61 -5.06 -1.88
C LEU A 237 24.18 -6.40 -2.32
N PRO A 238 24.36 -7.35 -1.39
CA PRO A 238 24.69 -8.72 -1.76
C PRO A 238 23.52 -9.36 -2.51
N ALA A 239 23.84 -10.29 -3.43
CA ALA A 239 22.83 -10.91 -4.31
C ALA A 239 21.65 -11.59 -3.59
N HIS A 240 21.81 -12.00 -2.32
CA HIS A 240 20.71 -12.58 -1.54
C HIS A 240 19.70 -11.53 -1.05
N ASP A 241 20.12 -10.30 -0.80
CA ASP A 241 19.23 -9.20 -0.40
C ASP A 241 18.47 -8.62 -1.63
N LEU A 242 19.02 -8.79 -2.85
CA LEU A 242 18.35 -8.41 -4.10
C LEU A 242 17.17 -9.34 -4.48
N GLN A 243 16.91 -10.41 -3.74
CA GLN A 243 15.86 -11.38 -4.07
C GLN A 243 14.44 -10.79 -4.13
N PHE A 244 14.23 -9.64 -3.48
CA PHE A 244 12.96 -8.89 -3.47
C PHE A 244 12.98 -7.63 -4.34
N ALA A 245 14.06 -7.39 -5.09
CA ALA A 245 14.17 -6.21 -5.95
C ALA A 245 13.06 -6.14 -7.02
N ASP A 246 12.54 -7.29 -7.45
CA ASP A 246 11.40 -7.37 -8.36
C ASP A 246 10.10 -6.82 -7.74
N TYR A 247 9.87 -7.09 -6.45
CA TYR A 247 8.70 -6.58 -5.72
C TYR A 247 8.77 -5.06 -5.56
N PHE A 248 9.94 -4.51 -5.23
CA PHE A 248 10.18 -3.07 -5.15
C PHE A 248 10.00 -2.41 -6.52
N ALA A 249 10.64 -2.95 -7.55
CA ALA A 249 10.57 -2.41 -8.91
C ALA A 249 9.16 -2.47 -9.47
N ALA A 250 8.44 -3.58 -9.26
CA ALA A 250 7.04 -3.71 -9.65
C ALA A 250 6.17 -2.69 -8.91
N THR A 251 6.32 -2.55 -7.59
CA THR A 251 5.51 -1.66 -6.76
C THR A 251 5.69 -0.20 -7.14
N TYR A 252 6.94 0.26 -7.32
CA TYR A 252 7.18 1.67 -7.63
C TYR A 252 6.94 2.00 -9.10
N ARG A 253 7.18 1.08 -10.03
CA ARG A 253 6.71 1.27 -11.40
C ARG A 253 5.19 1.39 -11.44
N THR A 254 4.48 0.48 -10.78
CA THR A 254 3.03 0.52 -10.66
C THR A 254 2.54 1.85 -10.11
N ALA A 255 3.13 2.30 -8.99
CA ALA A 255 2.74 3.56 -8.35
C ALA A 255 2.82 4.74 -9.35
N ARG A 256 3.88 4.79 -10.16
CA ARG A 256 4.10 5.88 -11.12
C ARG A 256 3.28 5.76 -12.40
N CYS A 257 2.94 4.55 -12.85
CA CYS A 257 1.91 4.35 -13.88
C CYS A 257 0.57 4.97 -13.43
N TYR A 258 0.15 4.69 -12.19
CA TYR A 258 -1.09 5.27 -11.66
C TYR A 258 -0.98 6.77 -11.37
N ALA A 259 0.18 7.28 -10.94
CA ALA A 259 0.38 8.72 -10.77
C ALA A 259 0.24 9.48 -12.11
N ARG A 260 0.82 8.93 -13.18
CA ARG A 260 0.65 9.43 -14.55
C ARG A 260 -0.82 9.52 -14.93
N ASP A 261 -1.55 8.41 -14.82
CA ASP A 261 -2.94 8.33 -15.28
C ASP A 261 -3.87 9.19 -14.42
N TYR A 262 -3.62 9.21 -13.12
CA TYR A 262 -4.40 9.99 -12.16
C TYR A 262 -4.22 11.49 -12.39
N VAL A 263 -2.99 11.98 -12.51
CA VAL A 263 -2.73 13.40 -12.76
C VAL A 263 -3.20 13.81 -14.16
N ALA A 264 -3.03 12.95 -15.17
CA ALA A 264 -3.52 13.19 -16.53
C ALA A 264 -5.05 13.40 -16.57
N ARG A 265 -5.80 12.65 -15.76
CA ARG A 265 -7.26 12.78 -15.66
C ARG A 265 -7.72 14.19 -15.29
N PHE A 266 -6.94 14.91 -14.50
CA PHE A 266 -7.24 16.26 -14.02
C PHE A 266 -6.41 17.35 -14.70
N ALA A 267 -5.65 17.03 -15.75
CA ALA A 267 -4.75 17.97 -16.41
C ALA A 267 -5.46 18.99 -17.31
N ALA A 268 -6.73 18.76 -17.67
CA ALA A 268 -7.49 19.66 -18.53
C ALA A 268 -7.57 21.06 -17.91
N GLY A 269 -7.08 22.07 -18.64
CA GLY A 269 -7.03 23.46 -18.17
C GLY A 269 -5.88 23.80 -17.21
N SER A 270 -5.02 22.83 -16.85
CA SER A 270 -3.85 23.06 -16.00
C SER A 270 -2.57 22.58 -16.68
N ARG A 271 -1.84 23.52 -17.30
CA ARG A 271 -0.53 23.24 -17.89
C ARG A 271 0.45 22.57 -16.91
N PRO A 272 0.58 23.02 -15.64
CA PRO A 272 1.48 22.35 -14.70
C PRO A 272 1.06 20.90 -14.40
N LEU A 273 -0.23 20.57 -14.37
CA LEU A 273 -0.66 19.17 -14.21
C LEU A 273 -0.35 18.33 -15.46
N GLY A 274 -0.48 18.90 -16.67
CA GLY A 274 -0.03 18.25 -17.89
C GLY A 274 1.48 17.93 -17.87
N GLU A 275 2.30 18.89 -17.42
CA GLU A 275 3.74 18.70 -17.24
C GLU A 275 4.05 17.61 -16.19
N ALA A 276 3.30 17.58 -15.08
CA ALA A 276 3.45 16.55 -14.06
C ALA A 276 3.09 15.15 -14.57
N ALA A 277 2.01 15.00 -15.34
CA ALA A 277 1.62 13.72 -15.94
C ALA A 277 2.68 13.19 -16.91
N VAL A 278 3.24 14.06 -17.76
CA VAL A 278 4.35 13.71 -18.67
C VAL A 278 5.59 13.28 -17.87
N ALA A 279 5.93 14.01 -16.80
CA ALA A 279 7.06 13.66 -15.95
C ALA A 279 6.86 12.29 -15.28
N TYR A 280 5.68 11.99 -14.72
CA TYR A 280 5.40 10.65 -14.17
C TYR A 280 5.43 9.54 -15.21
N ALA A 281 5.03 9.81 -16.46
CA ALA A 281 5.22 8.86 -17.56
C ALA A 281 6.71 8.52 -17.76
N VAL A 282 7.61 9.52 -17.71
CA VAL A 282 9.05 9.29 -17.78
C VAL A 282 9.53 8.45 -16.60
N VAL A 283 9.08 8.72 -15.37
CA VAL A 283 9.43 7.90 -14.19
C VAL A 283 9.03 6.43 -14.41
N ALA A 284 7.80 6.17 -14.86
CA ALA A 284 7.30 4.81 -15.08
C ALA A 284 8.08 4.07 -16.19
N GLU A 285 8.53 4.78 -17.22
CA GLU A 285 9.31 4.23 -18.32
C GLU A 285 10.77 3.95 -17.93
N GLU A 286 11.39 4.83 -17.14
CA GLU A 286 12.74 4.59 -16.59
C GLU A 286 12.76 3.42 -15.59
N LEU A 287 11.68 3.20 -14.85
CA LEU A 287 11.55 2.03 -13.96
C LEU A 287 11.15 0.74 -14.67
N ARG A 288 10.72 0.78 -15.95
CA ARG A 288 10.40 -0.42 -16.74
C ARG A 288 11.58 -1.41 -16.83
N PRO A 289 12.78 -1.04 -17.31
CA PRO A 289 13.89 -1.98 -17.41
C PRO A 289 14.32 -2.55 -16.05
N VAL A 290 14.18 -1.77 -14.97
CA VAL A 290 14.46 -2.23 -13.59
C VAL A 290 13.52 -3.37 -13.21
N TRP A 291 12.22 -3.19 -13.43
CA TRP A 291 11.22 -4.21 -13.16
C TRP A 291 11.37 -5.44 -14.04
N GLU A 292 11.53 -5.25 -15.35
CA GLU A 292 11.65 -6.36 -16.30
C GLU A 292 12.88 -7.21 -16.03
N THR A 293 14.01 -6.58 -15.69
CA THR A 293 15.25 -7.29 -15.39
C THR A 293 15.11 -8.09 -14.10
N PHE A 294 14.75 -7.48 -12.95
CA PHE A 294 14.65 -8.24 -11.69
C PHE A 294 13.56 -9.31 -11.69
N ARG A 295 12.52 -9.17 -12.52
CA ARG A 295 11.49 -10.20 -12.71
C ARG A 295 12.04 -11.47 -13.36
N ILE A 296 13.03 -11.34 -14.26
CA ILE A 296 13.57 -12.46 -15.05
C ILE A 296 14.90 -12.94 -14.46
N GLU A 297 15.77 -11.99 -14.13
CA GLU A 297 17.13 -12.18 -13.66
C GLU A 297 17.19 -11.97 -12.15
N LYS A 298 17.31 -13.07 -11.40
CA LYS A 298 17.52 -13.00 -9.94
C LYS A 298 18.92 -12.51 -9.56
N ARG A 299 19.87 -12.54 -10.50
CA ARG A 299 21.26 -12.08 -10.32
C ARG A 299 21.76 -11.45 -11.63
N PRO A 300 21.43 -10.18 -11.91
CA PRO A 300 21.96 -9.47 -13.07
C PRO A 300 23.48 -9.32 -12.98
N LEU A 301 24.15 -9.18 -14.13
CA LEU A 301 25.58 -8.89 -14.20
C LEU A 301 25.87 -7.44 -13.75
N ASP A 302 27.11 -7.15 -13.32
CA ASP A 302 27.50 -5.84 -12.81
C ASP A 302 27.22 -4.70 -13.81
N GLU A 303 27.58 -4.86 -15.09
CA GLU A 303 27.28 -3.88 -16.14
C GLU A 303 25.77 -3.58 -16.22
N ARG A 304 24.95 -4.62 -16.05
CA ARG A 304 23.49 -4.49 -16.04
C ARG A 304 23.02 -3.75 -14.81
N LEU A 305 23.59 -4.03 -13.64
CA LEU A 305 23.27 -3.34 -12.39
C LEU A 305 23.58 -1.83 -12.47
N GLU A 306 24.67 -1.43 -13.11
CA GLU A 306 25.00 -0.02 -13.35
C GLU A 306 23.94 0.67 -14.22
N GLU A 307 23.50 0.02 -15.30
CA GLU A 307 22.43 0.53 -16.16
C GLU A 307 21.12 0.72 -15.40
N LEU A 308 20.75 -0.26 -14.55
CA LEU A 308 19.53 -0.21 -13.75
C LEU A 308 19.59 0.92 -12.71
N ALA A 309 20.73 1.07 -12.01
CA ALA A 309 20.93 2.16 -11.06
C ALA A 309 20.84 3.53 -11.74
N ALA A 310 21.44 3.68 -12.92
CA ALA A 310 21.33 4.90 -13.72
C ALA A 310 19.87 5.20 -14.11
N ALA A 311 19.09 4.17 -14.45
CA ALA A 311 17.66 4.31 -14.73
C ALA A 311 16.87 4.80 -13.49
N VAL A 312 17.13 4.23 -12.31
CA VAL A 312 16.51 4.69 -11.05
C VAL A 312 16.84 6.16 -10.76
N ARG A 313 18.08 6.61 -11.02
CA ARG A 313 18.45 8.04 -10.86
C ARG A 313 17.72 8.94 -11.84
N ARG A 314 17.61 8.55 -13.11
CA ARG A 314 16.82 9.32 -14.10
C ARG A 314 15.34 9.39 -13.72
N ALA A 315 14.80 8.30 -13.18
CA ALA A 315 13.45 8.27 -12.61
C ALA A 315 13.31 9.31 -11.47
N GLY A 316 14.30 9.41 -10.56
CA GLY A 316 14.30 10.43 -9.51
C GLY A 316 14.38 11.88 -10.00
N ILE A 317 15.05 12.14 -11.13
CA ILE A 317 15.09 13.48 -11.78
C ILE A 317 13.71 13.82 -12.37
N ALA A 318 13.08 12.88 -13.04
CA ALA A 318 11.74 13.05 -13.58
C ALA A 318 10.70 13.22 -12.46
N GLU A 319 10.81 12.47 -11.36
CA GLU A 319 9.97 12.63 -10.16
C GLU A 319 10.04 14.06 -9.61
N ARG A 320 11.26 14.61 -9.48
CA ARG A 320 11.47 15.99 -9.03
C ARG A 320 10.78 17.00 -9.94
N THR A 321 10.78 16.74 -11.25
CA THR A 321 10.09 17.57 -12.24
C THR A 321 8.58 17.51 -12.05
N ALA A 322 8.01 16.32 -11.82
CA ALA A 322 6.58 16.14 -11.55
C ALA A 322 6.15 16.89 -10.28
N ILE A 323 6.90 16.73 -9.19
CA ILE A 323 6.61 17.39 -7.91
C ILE A 323 6.71 18.92 -8.04
N ALA A 324 7.71 19.45 -8.75
CA ALA A 324 7.82 20.88 -8.99
C ALA A 324 6.62 21.43 -9.77
N ALA A 325 6.11 20.69 -10.75
CA ALA A 325 4.93 21.08 -11.52
C ALA A 325 3.64 21.00 -10.68
N ILE A 326 3.50 20.00 -9.81
CA ILE A 326 2.39 19.93 -8.83
C ILE A 326 2.42 21.14 -7.88
N LYS A 327 3.59 21.52 -7.36
CA LYS A 327 3.72 22.71 -6.49
C LYS A 327 3.27 23.98 -7.19
N ARG A 328 3.60 24.15 -8.48
CA ARG A 328 3.12 25.29 -9.28
C ARG A 328 1.59 25.29 -9.42
N HIS A 329 0.98 24.13 -9.66
CA HIS A 329 -0.48 24.02 -9.70
C HIS A 329 -1.12 24.40 -8.36
N LEU A 330 -0.63 23.84 -7.25
CA LEU A 330 -1.15 24.14 -5.91
C LEU A 330 -0.99 25.62 -5.52
N ALA A 331 0.08 26.27 -5.96
CA ALA A 331 0.24 27.72 -5.78
C ALA A 331 -0.81 28.51 -6.58
N SER A 332 -1.07 28.14 -7.85
CA SER A 332 -1.99 28.87 -8.73
C SER A 332 -3.47 28.84 -8.32
N ILE A 333 -3.85 27.94 -7.41
CA ILE A 333 -5.21 27.84 -6.87
C ILE A 333 -5.35 28.45 -5.47
N SER A 334 -4.23 28.84 -4.85
CA SER A 334 -4.21 29.47 -3.53
C SER A 334 -4.20 31.01 -3.62
N ASP A 335 -4.01 31.55 -4.83
CA ASP A 335 -4.04 32.97 -5.19
C ASP A 335 -5.43 33.39 -5.70
#